data_AF-A0A517SWB9-F1
#
_entry.id   AF-A0A517SWB9-F1
#
_cell.length_a   1.000
_cell.length_b   1.000
_cell.length_c   1.000
_cell.angle_alpha   90.00
_cell.angle_beta   90.00
_cell.angle_gamma   90.00
#
_symmetry.space_group_name_H-M   'P 1'
#
loop_
_entity.id
_entity.type
_entity.pdbx_description
1 polymer ?
#
loop_
_entity_poly.entity_id
_entity_poly.type
_entity_poly.pdbx_seq_one_letter_code
_entity_poly.pdbx_strand_id
1 'polypeptide(L)'
;MKTTTIFILVFVAFVSLTAAQTQTEPTNAAEAAAQKARAVAELDTKYQAWVATLSPEQQAWEKVLQSELGGFYLPIHKRQKVAGQSNAWDFVEDDPDLPRVLLIGDSVSRAYTQTVRSELAGKANVHRAPANCGPTATGLKKMDVWLGDGKWDIIHFNFGIHDRKTKLADYSGRLEQLITRMQGTGAKLIFANTTPLPDVPGKYSSASVIERNAAAANVMAKQQVEVNDLFAAISPRLAELQKPDDCHFSGEGNTFLGKTVAAFLEPRLGKRYDLSARVSDINPEAKQHPAINYVFADEKGKPKDLQHAVVDTRVPSKGKLVIWLMGHNQQLFESIASYGLHGIQPHYANGWFSKIEAEALDSGKAIGAIRLEAATGEDHSPLVRIPKSDGAAARSLHFVQWLAENHPEGNWQQFLTDDQSDLLWEKVILSGISHGSTTAARWAKHQKVARVVMFSGPRDQLESWQGFESATPANRYFGFTHVLDGGWTGDHYCRSWQMLGLAEFGSIVNVDDTQSPFNHSRRLITNCDVQESSRKAHTIVVRGREKWDRVWRYLYTHPVNQVGDPVPPDPNCTMDLRKK
;
A
#
# COMPACT_ATOMS: atom_id res chain seq x y z
N MET A 1 0.40 -60.42 60.64
CA MET A 1 -0.84 -61.09 61.08
C MET A 1 -1.97 -60.67 60.17
N LYS A 2 -2.81 -61.64 59.82
CA LYS A 2 -3.86 -61.61 58.80
C LYS A 2 -4.88 -60.49 59.05
N THR A 3 -5.31 -59.81 57.98
CA THR A 3 -6.72 -59.43 57.87
C THR A 3 -7.20 -59.43 56.41
N THR A 4 -7.87 -60.54 56.14
CA THR A 4 -8.80 -60.94 55.09
C THR A 4 -9.61 -59.82 54.41
N THR A 5 -9.56 -59.87 53.08
CA THR A 5 -10.47 -59.29 52.08
C THR A 5 -11.95 -59.55 52.39
N ILE A 6 -12.77 -58.49 52.42
CA ILE A 6 -14.23 -58.58 52.31
C ILE A 6 -14.62 -57.85 51.01
N PHE A 7 -15.11 -58.62 50.04
CA PHE A 7 -15.84 -58.13 48.88
C PHE A 7 -17.21 -57.64 49.37
N ILE A 8 -17.47 -56.33 49.24
CA ILE A 8 -18.83 -55.78 49.31
C ILE A 8 -19.30 -55.59 47.88
N LEU A 9 -20.23 -56.45 47.45
CA LEU A 9 -21.10 -56.19 46.31
C LEU A 9 -22.01 -54.99 46.67
N VAL A 10 -21.80 -53.85 46.04
CA VAL A 10 -22.83 -52.80 45.96
C VAL A 10 -23.28 -52.71 44.51
N PHE A 11 -24.53 -53.16 44.31
CA PHE A 11 -25.33 -52.92 43.12
C PHE A 11 -25.49 -51.41 42.93
N VAL A 12 -24.81 -50.83 41.94
CA VAL A 12 -25.17 -49.51 41.41
C VAL A 12 -25.89 -49.76 40.09
N ALA A 13 -27.20 -49.53 40.11
CA ALA A 13 -28.05 -49.55 38.94
C ALA A 13 -27.56 -48.48 37.95
N PHE A 14 -26.95 -48.91 36.85
CA PHE A 14 -26.82 -48.07 35.66
C PHE A 14 -28.20 -47.93 35.04
N VAL A 15 -28.90 -46.84 35.35
CA VAL A 15 -29.98 -46.35 34.50
C VAL A 15 -29.31 -45.80 33.23
N SER A 16 -29.18 -46.69 32.24
CA SER A 16 -28.84 -46.31 30.88
C SER A 16 -30.02 -45.53 30.30
N LEU A 17 -29.97 -44.20 30.37
CA LEU A 17 -30.78 -43.33 29.54
C LEU A 17 -30.15 -43.26 28.14
N THR A 18 -30.15 -44.40 27.44
CA THR A 18 -30.02 -44.43 25.99
C THR A 18 -31.38 -44.09 25.41
N ALA A 19 -31.68 -42.79 25.30
CA ALA A 19 -32.68 -42.33 24.36
C ALA A 19 -32.15 -42.62 22.95
N ALA A 20 -32.38 -43.84 22.46
CA ALA A 20 -32.24 -44.16 21.06
C ALA A 20 -33.19 -43.25 20.30
N GLN A 21 -32.67 -42.19 19.66
CA GLN A 21 -33.41 -41.45 18.65
C GLN A 21 -33.69 -42.41 17.50
N THR A 22 -34.87 -43.01 17.51
CA THR A 22 -35.42 -43.70 16.36
C THR A 22 -35.63 -42.68 15.27
N GLN A 23 -34.72 -42.65 14.30
CA GLN A 23 -34.91 -41.93 13.04
C GLN A 23 -36.01 -42.68 12.28
N THR A 24 -37.27 -42.34 12.55
CA THR A 24 -38.41 -42.90 11.83
C THR A 24 -38.47 -42.30 10.43
N GLU A 25 -38.48 -43.14 9.41
CA GLU A 25 -38.68 -42.69 8.03
C GLU A 25 -40.05 -42.01 7.90
N PRO A 26 -40.15 -40.86 7.21
CA PRO A 26 -41.41 -40.14 7.08
C PRO A 26 -42.41 -40.95 6.27
N THR A 27 -43.65 -41.06 6.75
CA THR A 27 -44.69 -41.88 6.12
C THR A 27 -45.47 -41.13 5.04
N ASN A 28 -45.32 -39.80 4.97
CA ASN A 28 -45.96 -38.93 3.98
C ASN A 28 -45.15 -37.64 3.72
N ALA A 29 -45.56 -36.88 2.70
CA ALA A 29 -44.87 -35.66 2.28
C ALA A 29 -44.89 -34.53 3.33
N ALA A 30 -45.95 -34.45 4.15
CA ALA A 30 -46.06 -33.44 5.21
C ALA A 30 -45.09 -33.74 6.36
N GLU A 31 -44.95 -35.01 6.73
CA GLU A 31 -43.96 -35.48 7.70
C GLU A 31 -42.52 -35.27 7.22
N ALA A 32 -42.24 -35.57 5.94
CA ALA A 32 -40.93 -35.31 5.34
C ALA A 32 -40.59 -33.80 5.35
N ALA A 33 -41.57 -32.94 5.04
CA ALA A 33 -41.40 -31.49 5.10
C ALA A 33 -41.16 -30.99 6.54
N ALA A 34 -41.92 -31.52 7.51
CA ALA A 34 -41.75 -31.17 8.92
C ALA A 34 -40.40 -31.63 9.48
N GLN A 35 -39.94 -32.84 9.14
CA GLN A 35 -38.60 -33.33 9.52
C GLN A 35 -37.49 -32.45 8.92
N LYS A 36 -37.62 -32.08 7.63
CA LYS A 36 -36.67 -31.17 6.97
C LYS A 36 -36.65 -29.78 7.63
N ALA A 37 -37.81 -29.23 7.98
CA ALA A 37 -37.90 -27.95 8.68
C ALA A 37 -37.25 -27.99 10.06
N ARG A 38 -37.44 -29.07 10.82
CA ARG A 38 -36.77 -29.29 12.12
C ARG A 38 -35.26 -29.37 11.96
N ALA A 39 -34.76 -30.13 10.99
CA ALA A 39 -33.32 -30.25 10.73
C ALA A 39 -32.69 -28.91 10.34
N VAL A 40 -33.39 -28.08 9.54
CA VAL A 40 -32.95 -26.71 9.21
C VAL A 40 -32.91 -25.83 10.44
N ALA A 41 -33.95 -25.85 11.29
CA ALA A 41 -33.99 -25.05 12.51
C ALA A 41 -32.89 -25.46 13.51
N GLU A 42 -32.63 -26.76 13.65
CA GLU A 42 -31.55 -27.27 14.51
C GLU A 42 -30.17 -26.86 14.00
N LEU A 43 -29.94 -26.95 12.68
CA LEU A 43 -28.71 -26.48 12.05
C LEU A 43 -28.53 -24.98 12.27
N ASP A 44 -29.58 -24.18 12.09
CA ASP A 44 -29.53 -22.74 12.29
C ASP A 44 -29.21 -22.38 13.74
N THR A 45 -29.79 -23.10 14.70
CA THR A 45 -29.50 -22.92 16.13
C THR A 45 -28.03 -23.21 16.43
N LYS A 46 -27.51 -24.35 15.95
CA LYS A 46 -26.10 -24.73 16.11
C LYS A 46 -25.16 -23.74 15.45
N TYR A 47 -25.52 -23.25 14.26
CA TYR A 47 -24.73 -22.27 13.54
C TYR A 47 -24.71 -20.90 14.26
N GLN A 48 -25.84 -20.40 14.76
CA GLN A 48 -25.84 -19.15 15.53
C GLN A 48 -25.06 -19.27 16.84
N ALA A 49 -25.12 -20.43 17.52
CA ALA A 49 -24.31 -20.70 18.69
C ALA A 49 -22.80 -20.66 18.36
N TRP A 50 -22.40 -21.21 17.21
CA TRP A 50 -21.02 -21.12 16.72
C TRP A 50 -20.63 -19.68 16.34
N VAL A 51 -21.47 -18.93 15.62
CA VAL A 51 -21.20 -17.53 15.26
C VAL A 51 -20.99 -16.67 16.52
N ALA A 52 -21.75 -16.92 17.59
CA ALA A 52 -21.61 -16.19 18.85
C ALA A 52 -20.25 -16.38 19.55
N THR A 53 -19.46 -17.42 19.19
CA THR A 53 -18.11 -17.62 19.74
C THR A 53 -17.01 -16.91 18.95
N LEU A 54 -17.34 -16.31 17.79
CA LEU A 54 -16.37 -15.69 16.89
C LEU A 54 -16.04 -14.24 17.31
N SER A 55 -14.94 -13.70 16.78
CA SER A 55 -14.58 -12.29 16.95
C SER A 55 -15.62 -11.35 16.30
N PRO A 56 -15.70 -10.06 16.68
CA PRO A 56 -16.62 -9.12 16.05
C PRO A 56 -16.48 -9.02 14.52
N GLU A 57 -15.24 -9.08 14.01
CA GLU A 57 -14.95 -9.02 12.58
C GLU A 57 -15.42 -10.29 11.85
N GLN A 58 -15.18 -11.46 12.46
CA GLN A 58 -15.68 -12.72 11.95
C GLN A 58 -17.21 -12.78 11.96
N GLN A 59 -17.87 -12.27 13.02
CA GLN A 59 -19.33 -12.16 13.08
C GLN A 59 -19.88 -11.25 11.98
N ALA A 60 -19.23 -10.11 11.74
CA ALA A 60 -19.60 -9.20 10.65
C ALA A 60 -19.48 -9.89 9.28
N TRP A 61 -18.41 -10.66 9.07
CA TRP A 61 -18.23 -11.46 7.85
C TRP A 61 -19.31 -12.54 7.69
N GLU A 62 -19.62 -13.29 8.73
CA GLU A 62 -20.69 -14.30 8.71
C GLU A 62 -22.07 -13.67 8.43
N LYS A 63 -22.31 -12.42 8.88
CA LYS A 63 -23.53 -11.68 8.53
C LYS A 63 -23.60 -11.39 7.02
N VAL A 64 -22.49 -11.02 6.40
CA VAL A 64 -22.41 -10.83 4.93
C VAL A 64 -22.66 -12.16 4.22
N LEU A 65 -22.06 -13.27 4.66
CA LEU A 65 -22.30 -14.59 4.06
C LEU A 65 -23.77 -15.02 4.16
N GLN A 66 -24.42 -14.75 5.28
CA GLN A 66 -25.85 -15.04 5.47
C GLN A 66 -26.75 -14.26 4.48
N SER A 67 -26.38 -13.04 4.10
CA SER A 67 -27.14 -12.27 3.10
C SER A 67 -26.81 -12.66 1.66
N GLU A 68 -25.61 -13.17 1.39
CA GLU A 68 -25.11 -13.34 0.01
C GLU A 68 -25.09 -14.78 -0.50
N LEU A 69 -24.96 -15.81 0.36
CA LEU A 69 -24.82 -17.20 -0.09
C LEU A 69 -26.14 -17.85 -0.59
N GLY A 70 -27.29 -17.25 -0.25
CA GLY A 70 -28.61 -17.70 -0.69
C GLY A 70 -28.97 -19.13 -0.27
N GLY A 71 -30.11 -19.63 -0.76
CA GLY A 71 -30.70 -20.90 -0.29
C GLY A 71 -29.93 -22.17 -0.65
N PHE A 72 -28.98 -22.11 -1.59
CA PHE A 72 -28.20 -23.28 -2.00
C PHE A 72 -26.89 -23.40 -1.22
N TYR A 73 -26.09 -22.33 -1.15
CA TYR A 73 -24.77 -22.39 -0.53
C TYR A 73 -24.79 -22.12 0.97
N LEU A 74 -25.73 -21.31 1.48
CA LEU A 74 -25.78 -21.01 2.90
C LEU A 74 -25.99 -22.28 3.76
N PRO A 75 -26.92 -23.21 3.45
CA PRO A 75 -27.07 -24.43 4.24
C PRO A 75 -25.84 -25.35 4.19
N ILE A 76 -25.08 -25.33 3.08
CA ILE A 76 -23.83 -26.11 2.96
C ILE A 76 -22.77 -25.50 3.87
N HIS A 77 -22.58 -24.18 3.79
CA HIS A 77 -21.64 -23.45 4.62
C HIS A 77 -21.94 -23.64 6.11
N LYS A 78 -23.20 -23.48 6.54
CA LYS A 78 -23.63 -23.71 7.94
C LYS A 78 -23.26 -25.11 8.44
N ARG A 79 -23.55 -26.16 7.66
CA ARG A 79 -23.20 -27.55 8.03
C ARG A 79 -21.71 -27.74 8.21
N GLN A 80 -20.90 -27.18 7.30
CA GLN A 80 -19.45 -27.28 7.37
C GLN A 80 -18.89 -26.54 8.59
N LYS A 81 -19.35 -25.31 8.86
CA LYS A 81 -18.90 -24.53 10.03
C LYS A 81 -19.23 -25.21 11.35
N VAL A 82 -20.46 -25.68 11.51
CA VAL A 82 -20.89 -26.44 12.71
C VAL A 82 -20.09 -27.73 12.89
N ALA A 83 -19.63 -28.36 11.80
CA ALA A 83 -18.78 -29.54 11.82
C ALA A 83 -17.28 -29.23 11.95
N GLY A 84 -16.88 -27.98 12.14
CA GLY A 84 -15.46 -27.57 12.25
C GLY A 84 -14.68 -27.67 10.93
N GLN A 85 -15.36 -27.72 9.79
CA GLN A 85 -14.73 -27.86 8.47
C GLN A 85 -14.47 -26.51 7.81
N SER A 86 -13.27 -26.33 7.24
CA SER A 86 -12.90 -25.16 6.45
C SER A 86 -13.57 -25.17 5.06
N ASN A 87 -13.88 -23.98 4.52
CA ASN A 87 -14.30 -23.83 3.12
C ASN A 87 -13.78 -22.51 2.50
N ALA A 88 -14.16 -22.30 1.23
CA ALA A 88 -13.71 -21.15 0.43
C ALA A 88 -14.18 -19.77 0.95
N TRP A 89 -15.12 -19.72 1.89
CA TRP A 89 -15.66 -18.49 2.47
C TRP A 89 -15.19 -18.24 3.89
N ASP A 90 -14.23 -19.01 4.39
CA ASP A 90 -13.64 -18.73 5.70
C ASP A 90 -13.10 -17.29 5.75
N PHE A 91 -13.32 -16.64 6.90
CA PHE A 91 -12.73 -15.36 7.24
C PHE A 91 -11.20 -15.47 7.14
N VAL A 92 -10.57 -14.43 6.58
CA VAL A 92 -9.12 -14.32 6.45
C VAL A 92 -8.69 -13.11 7.26
N GLU A 93 -7.91 -13.35 8.30
CA GLU A 93 -7.22 -12.30 9.03
C GLU A 93 -6.04 -11.83 8.20
N ASP A 94 -5.96 -10.52 7.95
CA ASP A 94 -4.89 -9.94 7.12
C ASP A 94 -3.59 -9.81 7.92
N ASP A 95 -2.49 -10.31 7.36
CA ASP A 95 -1.16 -9.84 7.70
C ASP A 95 -0.92 -8.49 6.98
N PRO A 96 -0.71 -7.37 7.70
CA PRO A 96 -0.57 -6.04 7.09
C PRO A 96 0.67 -5.90 6.20
N ASP A 97 1.67 -6.77 6.33
CA ASP A 97 2.88 -6.76 5.52
C ASP A 97 2.72 -7.55 4.21
N LEU A 98 1.64 -8.33 4.08
CA LEU A 98 1.35 -9.13 2.89
C LEU A 98 0.32 -8.47 1.97
N PRO A 99 0.46 -8.65 0.64
CA PRO A 99 -0.52 -8.17 -0.31
C PRO A 99 -1.87 -8.89 -0.17
N ARG A 100 -2.96 -8.18 -0.44
CA ARG A 100 -4.34 -8.69 -0.43
C ARG A 100 -4.78 -9.05 -1.84
N VAL A 101 -5.21 -10.29 -2.01
CA VAL A 101 -5.73 -10.84 -3.28
C VAL A 101 -7.21 -11.15 -3.11
N LEU A 102 -8.07 -10.63 -3.97
CA LEU A 102 -9.49 -11.01 -4.04
C LEU A 102 -9.75 -11.95 -5.22
N LEU A 103 -10.29 -13.13 -4.93
CA LEU A 103 -10.81 -14.06 -5.93
C LEU A 103 -12.31 -13.82 -6.17
N ILE A 104 -12.68 -13.44 -7.39
CA ILE A 104 -14.07 -13.31 -7.86
C ILE A 104 -14.34 -14.34 -8.95
N GLY A 105 -15.35 -15.19 -8.78
CA GLY A 105 -15.71 -16.13 -9.83
C GLY A 105 -16.72 -17.16 -9.40
N ASP A 106 -16.98 -18.11 -10.29
CA ASP A 106 -18.03 -19.10 -10.11
C ASP A 106 -17.63 -20.32 -9.27
N SER A 107 -18.36 -21.41 -9.43
CA SER A 107 -18.20 -22.64 -8.65
C SER A 107 -16.88 -23.32 -8.91
N VAL A 108 -16.25 -23.11 -10.08
CA VAL A 108 -14.90 -23.59 -10.38
C VAL A 108 -13.91 -22.84 -9.51
N SER A 109 -14.00 -21.51 -9.47
CA SER A 109 -13.11 -20.70 -8.63
C SER A 109 -13.26 -20.96 -7.14
N ARG A 110 -14.49 -21.20 -6.69
CA ARG A 110 -14.77 -21.59 -5.32
C ARG A 110 -14.04 -22.87 -4.95
N ALA A 111 -14.01 -23.84 -5.86
CA ALA A 111 -13.42 -25.15 -5.61
C ALA A 111 -11.88 -25.10 -5.50
N TYR A 112 -11.20 -24.22 -6.23
CA TYR A 112 -9.74 -24.09 -6.13
C TYR A 112 -9.24 -23.09 -5.06
N THR A 113 -10.15 -22.29 -4.47
CA THR A 113 -9.80 -21.22 -3.51
C THR A 113 -8.90 -21.69 -2.37
N GLN A 114 -9.21 -22.84 -1.74
CA GLN A 114 -8.43 -23.35 -0.62
C GLN A 114 -7.01 -23.76 -1.03
N THR A 115 -6.84 -24.31 -2.23
CA THR A 115 -5.50 -24.59 -2.77
C THR A 115 -4.73 -23.30 -3.00
N VAL A 116 -5.33 -22.27 -3.59
CA VAL A 116 -4.64 -20.97 -3.79
C VAL A 116 -4.18 -20.39 -2.44
N ARG A 117 -5.04 -20.43 -1.42
CA ARG A 117 -4.69 -20.02 -0.04
C ARG A 117 -3.50 -20.81 0.51
N SER A 118 -3.49 -22.13 0.33
CA SER A 118 -2.41 -22.99 0.80
C SER A 118 -1.08 -22.70 0.10
N GLU A 119 -1.09 -22.50 -1.22
CA GLU A 119 0.13 -22.27 -2.01
C GLU A 119 0.71 -20.87 -1.80
N LEU A 120 -0.13 -19.88 -1.46
CA LEU A 120 0.27 -18.50 -1.18
C LEU A 120 0.33 -18.16 0.32
N ALA A 121 0.32 -19.17 1.20
CA ALA A 121 0.46 -18.97 2.64
C ALA A 121 1.78 -18.25 2.97
N GLY A 122 1.71 -17.20 3.79
CA GLY A 122 2.85 -16.35 4.12
C GLY A 122 3.35 -15.45 2.98
N LYS A 123 2.65 -15.44 1.83
CA LYS A 123 2.97 -14.61 0.66
C LYS A 123 1.86 -13.61 0.33
N ALA A 124 0.60 -13.96 0.58
CA ALA A 124 -0.55 -13.09 0.36
C ALA A 124 -1.73 -13.45 1.26
N ASN A 125 -2.53 -12.43 1.60
CA ASN A 125 -3.85 -12.60 2.18
C ASN A 125 -4.85 -12.89 1.04
N VAL A 126 -5.24 -14.16 0.85
CA VAL A 126 -6.12 -14.57 -0.26
C VAL A 126 -7.58 -14.65 0.19
N HIS A 127 -8.33 -13.63 -0.20
CA HIS A 127 -9.76 -13.46 0.03
C HIS A 127 -10.60 -13.99 -1.13
N ARG A 128 -11.89 -14.20 -0.87
CA ARG A 128 -12.87 -14.57 -1.89
C ARG A 128 -14.14 -13.76 -1.71
N ALA A 129 -14.74 -13.35 -2.83
CA ALA A 129 -16.07 -12.76 -2.82
C ALA A 129 -17.09 -13.64 -2.04
N PRO A 130 -18.02 -13.05 -1.26
CA PRO A 130 -19.00 -13.76 -0.44
C PRO A 130 -20.12 -14.44 -1.26
N ALA A 131 -19.81 -14.97 -2.45
CA ALA A 131 -20.77 -15.54 -3.36
C ALA A 131 -20.16 -16.62 -4.28
N ASN A 132 -21.04 -17.28 -5.03
CA ASN A 132 -20.67 -18.02 -6.23
C ASN A 132 -20.56 -17.12 -7.47
N CYS A 133 -20.66 -15.79 -7.33
CA CYS A 133 -20.55 -14.70 -8.31
C CYS A 133 -21.45 -14.75 -9.57
N GLY A 134 -21.81 -15.92 -10.10
CA GLY A 134 -22.80 -16.08 -11.15
C GLY A 134 -22.43 -15.37 -12.46
N PRO A 135 -23.42 -14.92 -13.25
CA PRO A 135 -23.17 -14.20 -14.50
C PRO A 135 -22.74 -12.74 -14.27
N THR A 136 -22.18 -12.13 -15.30
CA THR A 136 -21.82 -10.69 -15.33
C THR A 136 -22.94 -9.76 -14.85
N ALA A 137 -24.21 -10.09 -15.13
CA ALA A 137 -25.37 -9.32 -14.66
C ALA A 137 -25.53 -9.29 -13.13
N THR A 138 -25.13 -10.36 -12.44
CA THR A 138 -25.05 -10.38 -10.97
C THR A 138 -23.89 -9.53 -10.49
N GLY A 139 -22.75 -9.61 -11.19
CA GLY A 139 -21.59 -8.75 -10.91
C GLY A 139 -21.95 -7.26 -10.87
N LEU A 140 -22.72 -6.78 -11.83
CA LEU A 140 -23.11 -5.36 -11.87
C LEU A 140 -23.94 -4.91 -10.67
N LYS A 141 -24.64 -5.85 -10.02
CA LYS A 141 -25.48 -5.59 -8.85
C LYS A 141 -24.74 -5.74 -7.54
N LYS A 142 -23.70 -6.56 -7.50
CA LYS A 142 -23.07 -7.04 -6.26
C LYS A 142 -21.59 -6.67 -6.12
N MET A 143 -20.99 -6.05 -7.14
CA MET A 143 -19.56 -5.68 -7.11
C MET A 143 -19.19 -4.88 -5.85
N ASP A 144 -20.01 -3.92 -5.44
CA ASP A 144 -19.73 -3.10 -4.25
C ASP A 144 -19.65 -3.95 -2.97
N VAL A 145 -20.51 -4.98 -2.84
CA VAL A 145 -20.47 -5.93 -1.72
C VAL A 145 -19.24 -6.84 -1.81
N TRP A 146 -18.83 -7.24 -3.02
CA TRP A 146 -17.69 -8.14 -3.21
C TRP A 146 -16.35 -7.45 -3.02
N LEU A 147 -16.24 -6.18 -3.42
CA LEU A 147 -15.07 -5.35 -3.16
C LEU A 147 -15.01 -4.94 -1.68
N GLY A 148 -16.18 -4.69 -1.07
CA GLY A 148 -16.29 -4.23 0.32
C GLY A 148 -15.44 -2.98 0.57
N ASP A 149 -14.94 -2.83 1.79
CA ASP A 149 -13.99 -1.78 2.16
C ASP A 149 -12.53 -2.16 1.82
N GLY A 150 -12.34 -3.25 1.07
CA GLY A 150 -11.04 -3.86 0.83
C GLY A 150 -10.12 -3.01 -0.04
N LYS A 151 -8.92 -2.73 0.47
CA LYS A 151 -7.79 -2.23 -0.32
C LYS A 151 -7.09 -3.43 -0.96
N TRP A 152 -7.47 -3.76 -2.17
CA TRP A 152 -6.96 -4.92 -2.90
C TRP A 152 -5.67 -4.57 -3.66
N ASP A 153 -4.63 -5.39 -3.55
CA ASP A 153 -3.45 -5.30 -4.40
C ASP A 153 -3.72 -6.00 -5.74
N ILE A 154 -4.41 -7.15 -5.70
CA ILE A 154 -4.82 -7.89 -6.89
C ILE A 154 -6.30 -8.29 -6.80
N ILE A 155 -7.02 -8.13 -7.90
CA ILE A 155 -8.32 -8.76 -8.11
C ILE A 155 -8.19 -9.77 -9.25
N HIS A 156 -8.27 -11.06 -8.91
CA HIS A 156 -8.31 -12.17 -9.86
C HIS A 156 -9.78 -12.55 -10.09
N PHE A 157 -10.27 -12.35 -11.31
CA PHE A 157 -11.70 -12.47 -11.59
C PHE A 157 -12.03 -13.34 -12.81
N ASN A 158 -13.17 -14.02 -12.76
CA ASN A 158 -13.73 -14.80 -13.86
C ASN A 158 -15.24 -14.61 -14.00
N PHE A 159 -15.71 -14.48 -15.24
CA PHE A 159 -17.12 -14.63 -15.63
C PHE A 159 -17.20 -15.34 -16.97
N GLY A 160 -17.96 -16.42 -17.07
CA GLY A 160 -18.24 -17.03 -18.37
C GLY A 160 -19.23 -18.19 -18.37
N ILE A 161 -19.07 -19.20 -17.49
CA ILE A 161 -19.95 -20.40 -17.47
C ILE A 161 -21.43 -20.00 -17.34
N HIS A 162 -21.71 -19.03 -16.46
CA HIS A 162 -23.06 -18.54 -16.22
C HIS A 162 -23.58 -17.58 -17.31
N ASP A 163 -22.72 -17.10 -18.20
CA ASP A 163 -23.06 -16.23 -19.35
C ASP A 163 -23.13 -16.98 -20.69
N ARG A 164 -23.08 -18.32 -20.68
CA ARG A 164 -23.11 -19.16 -21.89
C ARG A 164 -24.34 -18.95 -22.78
N LYS A 165 -25.44 -18.43 -22.22
CA LYS A 165 -26.67 -18.06 -22.95
C LYS A 165 -26.83 -16.55 -23.14
N THR A 166 -25.95 -15.73 -22.57
CA THR A 166 -25.96 -14.27 -22.71
C THR A 166 -25.48 -13.89 -24.12
N LYS A 167 -26.14 -12.95 -24.79
CA LYS A 167 -25.66 -12.43 -26.08
C LYS A 167 -24.25 -11.87 -25.92
N LEU A 168 -23.36 -12.14 -26.88
CA LEU A 168 -21.94 -11.75 -26.78
C LEU A 168 -21.76 -10.24 -26.54
N ALA A 169 -22.54 -9.40 -27.22
CA ALA A 169 -22.50 -7.95 -27.02
C ALA A 169 -22.86 -7.54 -25.58
N ASP A 170 -23.89 -8.15 -24.99
CA ASP A 170 -24.28 -7.89 -23.60
C ASP A 170 -23.21 -8.39 -22.63
N TYR A 171 -22.61 -9.56 -22.89
CA TYR A 171 -21.52 -10.10 -22.08
C TYR A 171 -20.30 -9.17 -22.09
N SER A 172 -19.81 -8.76 -23.27
CA SER A 172 -18.68 -7.85 -23.41
C SER A 172 -18.96 -6.49 -22.78
N GLY A 173 -20.13 -5.90 -23.03
CA GLY A 173 -20.49 -4.59 -22.48
C GLY A 173 -20.64 -4.58 -20.96
N ARG A 174 -21.09 -5.69 -20.35
CA ARG A 174 -21.11 -5.82 -18.89
C ARG A 174 -19.71 -6.06 -18.33
N LEU A 175 -18.89 -6.84 -19.02
CA LEU A 175 -17.51 -7.09 -18.60
C LEU A 175 -16.68 -5.80 -18.59
N GLU A 176 -16.83 -4.93 -19.59
CA GLU A 176 -16.23 -3.59 -19.61
C GLU A 176 -16.64 -2.76 -18.38
N GLN A 177 -17.93 -2.72 -18.05
CA GLN A 177 -18.43 -2.00 -16.88
C GLN A 177 -17.86 -2.55 -15.56
N LEU A 178 -17.75 -3.87 -15.43
CA LEU A 178 -17.16 -4.51 -14.25
C LEU A 178 -15.68 -4.14 -14.10
N ILE A 179 -14.92 -4.18 -15.21
CA ILE A 179 -13.51 -3.78 -15.23
C ILE A 179 -13.36 -2.33 -14.79
N THR A 180 -14.17 -1.40 -15.33
CA THR A 180 -14.12 0.01 -14.91
C THR A 180 -14.35 0.19 -13.41
N ARG A 181 -15.33 -0.53 -12.84
CA ARG A 181 -15.57 -0.48 -11.39
C ARG A 181 -14.38 -1.01 -10.59
N MET A 182 -13.81 -2.15 -10.98
CA MET A 182 -12.66 -2.74 -10.30
C MET A 182 -11.39 -1.89 -10.46
N GLN A 183 -11.16 -1.28 -11.62
CA GLN A 183 -10.05 -0.34 -11.85
C GLN A 183 -10.12 0.88 -10.92
N GLY A 184 -11.34 1.31 -10.55
CA GLY A 184 -11.55 2.39 -9.59
C GLY A 184 -10.97 2.12 -8.19
N THR A 185 -10.67 0.86 -7.86
CA THR A 185 -10.01 0.49 -6.60
C THR A 185 -8.49 0.73 -6.61
N GLY A 186 -7.89 0.86 -7.80
CA GLY A 186 -6.43 0.91 -7.99
C GLY A 186 -5.73 -0.46 -7.98
N ALA A 187 -6.46 -1.55 -7.77
CA ALA A 187 -5.90 -2.91 -7.77
C ALA A 187 -5.42 -3.35 -9.15
N LYS A 188 -4.40 -4.20 -9.19
CA LYS A 188 -4.02 -4.92 -10.42
C LYS A 188 -5.12 -5.94 -10.76
N LEU A 189 -5.67 -5.83 -11.97
CA LEU A 189 -6.71 -6.74 -12.44
C LEU A 189 -6.11 -7.88 -13.25
N ILE A 190 -6.55 -9.11 -12.95
CA ILE A 190 -6.17 -10.32 -13.67
C ILE A 190 -7.44 -11.10 -14.01
N PHE A 191 -7.71 -11.28 -15.31
CA PHE A 191 -8.82 -12.09 -15.77
C PHE A 191 -8.40 -13.54 -15.91
N ALA A 192 -9.07 -14.46 -15.22
CA ALA A 192 -9.00 -15.88 -15.54
C ALA A 192 -10.00 -16.18 -16.65
N ASN A 193 -9.53 -16.68 -17.79
CA ASN A 193 -10.46 -17.15 -18.81
C ASN A 193 -11.21 -18.41 -18.33
N THR A 194 -12.37 -18.66 -18.93
CA THR A 194 -13.26 -19.73 -18.52
C THR A 194 -12.69 -21.07 -18.92
N THR A 195 -12.66 -22.06 -18.03
CA THR A 195 -12.18 -23.41 -18.34
C THR A 195 -13.09 -24.16 -19.34
N PRO A 196 -12.61 -25.23 -20.00
CA PRO A 196 -13.37 -25.96 -21.02
C PRO A 196 -14.66 -26.58 -20.47
N LEU A 197 -15.71 -26.63 -21.31
CA LEU A 197 -16.95 -27.35 -21.04
C LEU A 197 -17.08 -28.56 -21.96
N PRO A 198 -17.66 -29.67 -21.48
CA PRO A 198 -18.01 -30.79 -22.35
C PRO A 198 -19.20 -30.42 -23.26
N ASP A 199 -19.33 -31.13 -24.39
CA ASP A 199 -20.53 -31.07 -25.23
C ASP A 199 -21.56 -32.09 -24.72
N VAL A 200 -22.59 -31.59 -24.03
CA VAL A 200 -23.66 -32.41 -23.46
C VAL A 200 -25.01 -31.87 -23.94
N PRO A 201 -25.72 -32.58 -24.83
CA PRO A 201 -26.97 -32.10 -25.44
C PRO A 201 -27.96 -31.54 -24.41
N GLY A 202 -28.47 -30.33 -24.67
CA GLY A 202 -29.42 -29.64 -23.79
C GLY A 202 -28.82 -29.04 -22.51
N LYS A 203 -27.56 -29.33 -22.16
CA LYS A 203 -26.91 -28.88 -20.92
C LYS A 203 -25.74 -27.92 -21.18
N TYR A 204 -24.75 -28.38 -21.95
CA TYR A 204 -23.47 -27.70 -22.22
C TYR A 204 -23.08 -27.77 -23.69
N SER A 205 -22.40 -26.73 -24.16
CA SER A 205 -21.72 -26.72 -25.45
C SER A 205 -20.35 -26.08 -25.28
N SER A 206 -19.30 -26.75 -25.74
CA SER A 206 -17.91 -26.29 -25.68
C SER A 206 -17.72 -24.96 -26.41
N ALA A 207 -18.35 -24.82 -27.60
CA ALA A 207 -18.35 -23.60 -28.39
C ALA A 207 -18.79 -22.36 -27.60
N SER A 208 -19.75 -22.52 -26.70
CA SER A 208 -20.28 -21.38 -25.94
C SER A 208 -19.21 -20.69 -25.09
N VAL A 209 -18.31 -21.43 -24.43
CA VAL A 209 -17.24 -20.84 -23.62
C VAL A 209 -16.05 -20.38 -24.46
N ILE A 210 -15.78 -21.04 -25.59
CA ILE A 210 -14.76 -20.59 -26.56
C ILE A 210 -15.11 -19.19 -27.08
N GLU A 211 -16.37 -18.98 -27.48
CA GLU A 211 -16.86 -17.67 -27.92
C GLU A 211 -16.75 -16.59 -26.83
N ARG A 212 -17.08 -16.92 -25.57
CA ARG A 212 -16.98 -15.94 -24.46
C ARG A 212 -15.53 -15.64 -24.12
N ASN A 213 -14.63 -16.63 -24.15
CA ASN A 213 -13.20 -16.41 -23.95
C ASN A 213 -12.62 -15.50 -25.03
N ALA A 214 -12.99 -15.69 -26.31
CA ALA A 214 -12.58 -14.80 -27.39
C ALA A 214 -13.11 -13.37 -27.20
N ALA A 215 -14.39 -13.23 -26.84
CA ALA A 215 -15.00 -11.92 -26.56
C ALA A 215 -14.36 -11.23 -25.34
N ALA A 216 -14.05 -11.98 -24.28
CA ALA A 216 -13.37 -11.47 -23.10
C ALA A 216 -11.93 -11.06 -23.41
N ALA A 217 -11.18 -11.85 -24.19
CA ALA A 217 -9.82 -11.52 -24.59
C ALA A 217 -9.74 -10.16 -25.31
N ASN A 218 -10.69 -9.87 -26.20
CA ASN A 218 -10.79 -8.57 -26.87
C ASN A 218 -11.02 -7.42 -25.86
N VAL A 219 -11.89 -7.62 -24.87
CA VAL A 219 -12.12 -6.64 -23.81
C VAL A 219 -10.87 -6.44 -22.95
N MET A 220 -10.20 -7.52 -22.54
CA MET A 220 -8.99 -7.45 -21.72
C MET A 220 -7.85 -6.74 -22.45
N ALA A 221 -7.64 -7.02 -23.74
CA ALA A 221 -6.64 -6.35 -24.55
C ALA A 221 -6.91 -4.83 -24.64
N LYS A 222 -8.16 -4.43 -24.88
CA LYS A 222 -8.58 -3.02 -24.93
C LYS A 222 -8.37 -2.30 -23.59
N GLN A 223 -8.56 -3.00 -22.48
CA GLN A 223 -8.46 -2.45 -21.12
C GLN A 223 -7.10 -2.69 -20.45
N GLN A 224 -6.13 -3.27 -21.17
CA GLN A 224 -4.80 -3.65 -20.67
C GLN A 224 -4.86 -4.53 -19.40
N VAL A 225 -5.85 -5.42 -19.33
CA VAL A 225 -6.01 -6.39 -18.25
C VAL A 225 -5.27 -7.67 -18.60
N GLU A 226 -4.48 -8.17 -17.66
CA GLU A 226 -3.69 -9.37 -17.85
C GLU A 226 -4.57 -10.63 -17.80
N VAL A 227 -4.28 -11.64 -18.63
CA VAL A 227 -5.06 -12.89 -18.70
C VAL A 227 -4.29 -14.06 -18.11
N ASN A 228 -4.89 -14.76 -17.15
CA ASN A 228 -4.47 -16.08 -16.68
C ASN A 228 -5.25 -17.15 -17.48
N ASP A 229 -4.56 -17.85 -18.39
CA ASP A 229 -5.17 -18.79 -19.33
C ASP A 229 -5.39 -20.18 -18.71
N LEU A 230 -6.42 -20.28 -17.86
CA LEU A 230 -6.82 -21.53 -17.23
C LEU A 230 -7.41 -22.52 -18.25
N PHE A 231 -8.00 -22.03 -19.35
CA PHE A 231 -8.50 -22.89 -20.42
C PHE A 231 -7.37 -23.72 -21.03
N ALA A 232 -6.32 -23.05 -21.50
CA ALA A 232 -5.17 -23.72 -22.10
C ALA A 232 -4.42 -24.58 -21.08
N ALA A 233 -4.28 -24.11 -19.84
CA ALA A 233 -3.56 -24.83 -18.80
C ALA A 233 -4.16 -26.23 -18.51
N ILE A 234 -5.49 -26.33 -18.43
CA ILE A 234 -6.15 -27.61 -18.09
C ILE A 234 -6.49 -28.47 -19.30
N SER A 235 -6.59 -27.89 -20.50
CA SER A 235 -7.00 -28.58 -21.73
C SER A 235 -6.27 -29.91 -21.98
N PRO A 236 -4.94 -30.02 -21.82
CA PRO A 236 -4.21 -31.28 -22.05
C PRO A 236 -4.57 -32.41 -21.08
N ARG A 237 -5.20 -32.10 -19.95
CA ARG A 237 -5.52 -33.05 -18.86
C ARG A 237 -7.01 -33.16 -18.57
N LEU A 238 -7.88 -32.66 -19.46
CA LEU A 238 -9.34 -32.66 -19.23
C LEU A 238 -9.91 -34.05 -18.94
N ALA A 239 -9.52 -35.05 -19.74
CA ALA A 239 -10.02 -36.42 -19.57
C ALA A 239 -9.67 -37.04 -18.20
N GLU A 240 -8.60 -36.55 -17.58
CA GLU A 240 -8.13 -36.98 -16.25
C GLU A 240 -8.78 -36.17 -15.13
N LEU A 241 -8.85 -34.85 -15.30
CA LEU A 241 -9.11 -33.91 -14.21
C LEU A 241 -10.54 -33.38 -14.18
N GLN A 242 -11.30 -33.46 -15.27
CA GLN A 242 -12.70 -33.05 -15.33
C GLN A 242 -13.62 -34.24 -15.03
N LYS A 243 -14.70 -34.01 -14.30
CA LYS A 243 -15.72 -35.04 -14.11
C LYS A 243 -16.47 -35.26 -15.44
N PRO A 244 -16.76 -36.52 -15.83
CA PRO A 244 -17.51 -36.79 -17.05
C PRO A 244 -18.84 -36.01 -17.10
N ASP A 245 -19.14 -35.40 -18.25
CA ASP A 245 -20.37 -34.64 -18.53
C ASP A 245 -20.70 -33.49 -17.55
N ASP A 246 -19.69 -32.99 -16.83
CA ASP A 246 -19.79 -31.91 -15.86
C ASP A 246 -18.85 -30.75 -16.22
N CYS A 247 -19.22 -29.54 -15.83
CA CYS A 247 -18.33 -28.39 -15.90
C CYS A 247 -17.30 -28.37 -14.75
N HIS A 248 -17.52 -29.17 -13.70
CA HIS A 248 -16.67 -29.21 -12.51
C HIS A 248 -15.56 -30.26 -12.60
N PHE A 249 -14.48 -29.99 -11.87
CA PHE A 249 -13.30 -30.83 -11.81
C PHE A 249 -13.29 -31.75 -10.59
N SER A 250 -12.49 -32.82 -10.68
CA SER A 250 -12.18 -33.71 -9.56
C SER A 250 -11.42 -32.95 -8.46
N GLY A 251 -11.19 -33.57 -7.30
CA GLY A 251 -10.34 -32.98 -6.24
C GLY A 251 -8.94 -32.63 -6.77
N GLU A 252 -8.36 -33.52 -7.57
CA GLU A 252 -7.06 -33.32 -8.23
C GLU A 252 -7.12 -32.20 -9.27
N GLY A 253 -8.20 -32.11 -10.06
CA GLY A 253 -8.36 -31.04 -11.04
C GLY A 253 -8.52 -29.65 -10.40
N ASN A 254 -9.26 -29.55 -9.29
CA ASN A 254 -9.34 -28.31 -8.51
C ASN A 254 -7.98 -27.94 -7.89
N THR A 255 -7.21 -28.94 -7.45
CA THR A 255 -5.85 -28.72 -6.94
C THR A 255 -4.92 -28.23 -8.05
N PHE A 256 -4.99 -28.82 -9.25
CA PHE A 256 -4.22 -28.39 -10.41
C PHE A 256 -4.52 -26.93 -10.79
N LEU A 257 -5.81 -26.55 -10.88
CA LEU A 257 -6.21 -25.17 -11.16
C LEU A 257 -5.74 -24.21 -10.07
N GLY A 258 -5.87 -24.60 -8.80
CA GLY A 258 -5.42 -23.78 -7.67
C GLY A 258 -3.92 -23.52 -7.69
N LYS A 259 -3.10 -24.55 -7.95
CA LYS A 259 -1.64 -24.41 -8.12
C LYS A 259 -1.29 -23.54 -9.32
N THR A 260 -2.01 -23.70 -10.43
CA THR A 260 -1.83 -22.87 -11.64
C THR A 260 -2.12 -21.40 -11.35
N VAL A 261 -3.22 -21.10 -10.64
CA VAL A 261 -3.57 -19.74 -10.22
C VAL A 261 -2.52 -19.19 -9.26
N ALA A 262 -2.09 -19.95 -8.25
CA ALA A 262 -1.08 -19.50 -7.30
C ALA A 262 0.26 -19.20 -7.98
N ALA A 263 0.76 -20.09 -8.84
CA ALA A 263 2.00 -19.89 -9.60
C ALA A 263 1.92 -18.67 -10.53
N PHE A 264 0.74 -18.38 -11.09
CA PHE A 264 0.52 -17.16 -11.86
C PHE A 264 0.53 -15.91 -10.97
N LEU A 265 -0.11 -15.96 -9.80
CA LEU A 265 -0.24 -14.80 -8.92
C LEU A 265 1.06 -14.47 -8.20
N GLU A 266 1.83 -15.45 -7.75
CA GLU A 266 3.02 -15.27 -6.91
C GLU A 266 4.00 -14.19 -7.42
N PRO A 267 4.50 -14.22 -8.67
CA PRO A 267 5.40 -13.19 -9.18
C PRO A 267 4.74 -11.81 -9.36
N ARG A 268 3.41 -11.72 -9.23
CA ARG A 268 2.61 -10.49 -9.40
C ARG A 268 2.17 -9.88 -8.08
N LEU A 269 2.39 -10.58 -6.96
CA LEU A 269 1.99 -10.13 -5.62
C LEU A 269 2.65 -8.81 -5.23
N GLY A 270 3.89 -8.59 -5.67
CA GLY A 270 4.69 -7.45 -5.24
C GLY A 270 4.88 -7.43 -3.71
N LYS A 271 5.69 -6.50 -3.23
CA LYS A 271 5.75 -6.11 -1.82
C LYS A 271 6.36 -4.73 -1.66
N ARG A 272 6.20 -4.18 -0.47
CA ARG A 272 7.03 -3.06 -0.01
C ARG A 272 8.40 -3.60 0.40
N TYR A 273 9.43 -2.95 -0.11
CA TYR A 273 10.81 -3.19 0.28
C TYR A 273 11.26 -2.02 1.14
N ASP A 274 11.52 -2.28 2.42
CA ASP A 274 12.24 -1.37 3.31
C ASP A 274 13.71 -1.84 3.32
N LEU A 275 14.57 -1.10 2.63
CA LEU A 275 15.95 -1.48 2.37
C LEU A 275 16.89 -0.61 3.19
N SER A 276 18.04 -1.15 3.57
CA SER A 276 19.09 -0.36 4.21
C SER A 276 20.47 -0.92 3.94
N ALA A 277 21.46 -0.03 3.91
CA ALA A 277 22.86 -0.36 3.74
C ALA A 277 23.71 0.67 4.47
N ARG A 278 24.85 0.25 5.03
CA ARG A 278 25.81 1.20 5.61
C ARG A 278 26.60 1.86 4.51
N VAL A 279 26.84 3.16 4.64
CA VAL A 279 27.66 3.88 3.66
C VAL A 279 29.08 3.33 3.59
N SER A 280 29.65 2.89 4.72
CA SER A 280 30.98 2.31 4.78
C SER A 280 31.11 1.00 4.00
N ASP A 281 30.00 0.30 3.79
CA ASP A 281 30.00 -1.03 3.18
C ASP A 281 29.83 -0.94 1.67
N ILE A 282 29.18 0.12 1.16
CA ILE A 282 28.84 0.28 -0.26
C ILE A 282 29.61 1.40 -0.96
N ASN A 283 30.31 2.26 -0.23
CA ASN A 283 31.11 3.34 -0.79
C ASN A 283 32.49 3.42 -0.11
N PRO A 284 33.57 2.91 -0.74
CA PRO A 284 34.91 2.92 -0.16
C PRO A 284 35.52 4.33 -0.04
N GLU A 285 34.99 5.32 -0.76
CA GLU A 285 35.43 6.71 -0.66
C GLU A 285 34.76 7.48 0.49
N ALA A 286 33.83 6.83 1.20
CA ALA A 286 33.13 7.41 2.33
C ALA A 286 34.07 7.66 3.51
N LYS A 287 34.07 8.90 4.02
CA LYS A 287 34.87 9.29 5.18
C LYS A 287 34.03 9.87 6.31
N GLN A 288 34.50 9.67 7.52
CA GLN A 288 34.01 10.38 8.70
C GLN A 288 34.68 11.75 8.80
N HIS A 289 33.96 12.73 9.34
CA HIS A 289 34.43 14.08 9.63
C HIS A 289 34.10 14.47 11.07
N PRO A 290 34.86 13.97 12.08
CA PRO A 290 34.59 14.28 13.49
C PRO A 290 34.63 15.78 13.82
N ALA A 291 35.42 16.56 13.07
CA ALA A 291 35.50 18.02 13.19
C ALA A 291 34.13 18.71 13.00
N ILE A 292 33.24 18.12 12.20
CA ILE A 292 31.87 18.59 11.96
C ILE A 292 30.82 17.61 12.50
N ASN A 293 31.13 16.87 13.57
CA ASN A 293 30.21 15.91 14.20
C ASN A 293 29.61 14.86 13.25
N TYR A 294 30.32 14.49 12.18
CA TYR A 294 29.87 13.47 11.23
C TYR A 294 30.72 12.21 11.40
N VAL A 295 30.13 11.18 12.00
CA VAL A 295 30.83 9.93 12.38
C VAL A 295 30.00 8.72 11.92
N PHE A 296 30.65 7.57 11.69
CA PHE A 296 29.92 6.35 11.27
C PHE A 296 29.48 5.47 12.43
N ALA A 297 29.92 5.76 13.65
CA ALA A 297 29.46 5.09 14.84
C ALA A 297 29.37 6.09 16.00
N ASP A 298 28.47 5.84 16.96
CA ASP A 298 28.53 6.57 18.22
C ASP A 298 29.65 6.04 19.14
N GLU A 299 29.79 6.69 20.28
CA GLU A 299 30.77 6.36 21.33
C GLU A 299 30.65 4.91 21.83
N LYS A 300 29.50 4.24 21.61
CA LYS A 300 29.27 2.83 21.98
C LYS A 300 29.51 1.87 20.81
N GLY A 301 30.01 2.36 19.67
CA GLY A 301 30.23 1.57 18.47
C GLY A 301 28.97 1.25 17.67
N LYS A 302 27.81 1.83 18.02
CA LYS A 302 26.58 1.59 17.25
C LYS A 302 26.67 2.33 15.90
N PRO A 303 26.40 1.67 14.77
CA PRO A 303 26.40 2.31 13.46
C PRO A 303 25.49 3.53 13.40
N LYS A 304 25.99 4.60 12.80
CA LYS A 304 25.30 5.87 12.50
C LYS A 304 25.17 6.13 11.02
N ASP A 305 25.92 5.38 10.21
CA ASP A 305 26.04 5.55 8.78
C ASP A 305 25.08 4.70 7.95
N LEU A 306 24.00 4.26 8.57
CA LEU A 306 22.95 3.53 7.89
C LEU A 306 22.18 4.49 6.96
N GLN A 307 21.97 4.03 5.74
CA GLN A 307 21.12 4.68 4.75
C GLN A 307 19.86 3.84 4.59
N HIS A 308 18.73 4.48 4.30
CA HIS A 308 17.43 3.81 4.20
C HIS A 308 16.80 4.08 2.84
N ALA A 309 16.17 3.07 2.25
CA ALA A 309 15.43 3.20 1.01
C ALA A 309 14.08 2.49 1.10
N VAL A 310 13.11 2.95 0.31
CA VAL A 310 11.79 2.32 0.21
C VAL A 310 11.28 2.32 -1.22
N VAL A 311 10.66 1.20 -1.61
CA VAL A 311 9.85 1.08 -2.83
C VAL A 311 8.70 0.12 -2.56
N ASP A 312 7.49 0.46 -3.02
CA ASP A 312 6.36 -0.46 -2.99
C ASP A 312 6.02 -0.93 -4.42
N THR A 313 6.38 -2.17 -4.72
CA THR A 313 6.15 -2.78 -6.05
C THR A 313 4.69 -3.19 -6.27
N ARG A 314 3.85 -3.11 -5.24
CA ARG A 314 2.40 -3.29 -5.35
C ARG A 314 1.71 -2.08 -5.97
N VAL A 315 2.34 -0.91 -5.87
CA VAL A 315 1.79 0.37 -6.34
C VAL A 315 2.47 0.78 -7.66
N PRO A 316 1.72 1.17 -8.71
CA PRO A 316 2.32 1.64 -9.95
C PRO A 316 3.30 2.81 -9.70
N SER A 317 4.54 2.65 -10.21
CA SER A 317 5.57 3.67 -10.02
C SER A 317 5.20 4.98 -10.72
N LYS A 318 5.43 6.11 -10.03
CA LYS A 318 5.35 7.46 -10.60
C LYS A 318 6.66 7.93 -11.24
N GLY A 319 7.71 7.09 -11.20
CA GLY A 319 9.02 7.42 -11.73
C GLY A 319 9.65 8.66 -11.07
N LYS A 320 9.45 8.82 -9.76
CA LYS A 320 10.02 9.91 -8.95
C LYS A 320 10.76 9.35 -7.72
N LEU A 321 11.89 9.96 -7.40
CA LEU A 321 12.76 9.61 -6.28
C LEU A 321 12.72 10.72 -5.22
N VAL A 322 12.27 10.42 -4.02
CA VAL A 322 12.34 11.32 -2.87
C VAL A 322 13.67 11.14 -2.16
N ILE A 323 14.42 12.23 -2.01
CA ILE A 323 15.62 12.28 -1.16
C ILE A 323 15.24 13.01 0.12
N TRP A 324 15.22 12.27 1.23
CA TRP A 324 14.88 12.79 2.56
C TRP A 324 16.15 13.20 3.32
N LEU A 325 16.24 14.49 3.67
CA LEU A 325 17.45 15.11 4.23
C LEU A 325 17.44 15.27 5.75
N MET A 326 17.00 14.25 6.49
CA MET A 326 17.13 14.16 7.96
C MET A 326 17.21 12.67 8.36
N GLY A 327 17.23 12.37 9.66
CA GLY A 327 17.13 10.98 10.13
C GLY A 327 15.89 10.27 9.59
N HIS A 328 16.01 8.94 9.40
CA HIS A 328 14.96 8.10 8.84
C HIS A 328 13.59 8.34 9.45
N ASN A 329 12.57 8.45 8.61
CA ASN A 329 11.18 8.62 9.01
C ASN A 329 10.33 7.52 8.39
N GLN A 330 10.14 6.43 9.16
CA GLN A 330 9.41 5.25 8.71
C GLN A 330 8.00 5.60 8.21
N GLN A 331 7.22 6.36 8.98
CA GLN A 331 5.83 6.70 8.64
C GLN A 331 5.73 7.48 7.32
N LEU A 332 6.67 8.39 7.09
CA LEU A 332 6.74 9.13 5.83
C LEU A 332 7.14 8.21 4.67
N PHE A 333 8.12 7.31 4.87
CA PHE A 333 8.59 6.36 3.87
C PHE A 333 7.47 5.41 3.42
N GLU A 334 6.69 4.87 4.36
CA GLU A 334 5.51 4.08 4.06
C GLU A 334 4.49 4.86 3.22
N SER A 335 4.31 6.14 3.54
CA SER A 335 3.35 6.99 2.85
C SER A 335 3.78 7.27 1.41
N ILE A 336 5.01 7.75 1.19
CA ILE A 336 5.51 8.03 -0.16
C ILE A 336 5.56 6.77 -1.02
N ALA A 337 5.92 5.61 -0.46
CA ALA A 337 5.91 4.33 -1.17
C ALA A 337 4.48 3.95 -1.59
N SER A 338 3.49 4.15 -0.71
CA SER A 338 2.07 3.95 -1.03
C SER A 338 1.54 4.90 -2.11
N TYR A 339 2.29 5.95 -2.45
CA TYR A 339 1.96 6.86 -3.56
C TYR A 339 2.64 6.46 -4.87
N GLY A 340 3.40 5.35 -4.89
CA GLY A 340 4.19 4.92 -6.04
C GLY A 340 5.51 5.69 -6.21
N LEU A 341 6.01 6.31 -5.12
CA LEU A 341 7.29 7.02 -5.12
C LEU A 341 8.38 6.13 -4.53
N HIS A 342 9.58 6.25 -5.07
CA HIS A 342 10.78 5.70 -4.45
C HIS A 342 11.31 6.69 -3.42
N GLY A 343 11.84 6.20 -2.30
CA GLY A 343 12.41 7.04 -1.25
C GLY A 343 13.81 6.59 -0.88
N ILE A 344 14.71 7.54 -0.63
CA ILE A 344 16.01 7.31 0.01
C ILE A 344 16.28 8.35 1.10
N GLN A 345 17.00 7.94 2.14
CA GLN A 345 17.62 8.80 3.13
C GLN A 345 19.12 8.53 3.10
N PRO A 346 19.91 9.37 2.42
CA PRO A 346 21.35 9.23 2.38
C PRO A 346 21.98 9.67 3.70
N HIS A 347 23.07 9.01 4.11
CA HIS A 347 23.90 9.44 5.23
C HIS A 347 25.01 10.37 4.72
N TYR A 348 24.81 11.69 4.83
CA TYR A 348 25.69 12.73 4.28
C TYR A 348 26.22 13.66 5.37
N ALA A 349 27.32 14.38 5.09
CA ALA A 349 28.02 15.24 6.04
C ALA A 349 27.19 16.47 6.49
N ASN A 350 26.32 16.28 7.48
CA ASN A 350 25.32 17.27 7.91
C ASN A 350 25.44 17.74 9.38
N GLY A 351 26.48 17.31 10.10
CA GLY A 351 26.68 17.63 11.52
C GLY A 351 27.31 19.00 11.81
N TRP A 352 27.65 19.76 10.77
CA TRP A 352 28.47 20.98 10.86
C TRP A 352 27.82 22.12 11.67
N PHE A 353 26.49 22.17 11.77
CA PHE A 353 25.78 23.35 12.31
C PHE A 353 26.23 23.73 13.73
N SER A 354 26.44 22.75 14.62
CA SER A 354 26.85 23.01 16.02
C SER A 354 28.33 23.39 16.18
N LYS A 355 29.09 23.47 15.08
CA LYS A 355 30.52 23.79 15.06
C LYS A 355 30.82 25.16 14.46
N ILE A 356 29.79 25.87 14.01
CA ILE A 356 29.93 27.21 13.46
C ILE A 356 29.71 28.22 14.58
N GLU A 357 30.64 29.17 14.71
CA GLU A 357 30.58 30.26 15.69
C GLU A 357 29.38 31.18 15.43
N ALA A 358 28.84 31.78 16.50
CA ALA A 358 27.62 32.59 16.44
C ALA A 358 27.74 33.77 15.47
N GLU A 359 28.89 34.44 15.44
CA GLU A 359 29.16 35.57 14.54
C GLU A 359 29.09 35.15 13.07
N ALA A 360 29.55 33.93 12.75
CA ALA A 360 29.47 33.39 11.41
C ALA A 360 28.02 33.01 11.04
N LEU A 361 27.26 32.44 11.97
CA LEU A 361 25.83 32.13 11.80
C LEU A 361 25.01 33.38 11.46
N ASP A 362 25.34 34.51 12.10
CA ASP A 362 24.58 35.76 11.95
C ASP A 362 25.08 36.69 10.82
N SER A 363 26.17 36.31 10.15
CA SER A 363 26.75 37.06 9.02
C SER A 363 25.80 37.27 7.84
N GLY A 364 24.80 36.40 7.71
CA GLY A 364 23.81 36.42 6.62
C GLY A 364 24.34 35.96 5.26
N LYS A 365 25.51 35.30 5.23
CA LYS A 365 26.09 34.71 4.00
C LYS A 365 26.75 33.33 4.18
N ALA A 366 27.13 32.95 5.41
CA ALA A 366 27.96 31.77 5.66
C ALA A 366 27.18 30.44 5.60
N ILE A 367 26.02 30.33 6.25
CA ILE A 367 25.33 29.04 6.42
C ILE A 367 24.68 28.58 5.11
N GLY A 368 24.25 29.51 4.26
CA GLY A 368 23.77 29.20 2.92
C GLY A 368 24.84 28.56 2.04
N ALA A 369 26.11 28.96 2.20
CA ALA A 369 27.24 28.39 1.49
C ALA A 369 27.60 26.98 2.02
N ILE A 370 27.67 26.82 3.34
CA ILE A 370 27.94 25.52 3.97
C ILE A 370 26.85 24.48 3.61
N ARG A 371 25.57 24.90 3.57
CA ARG A 371 24.48 24.02 3.12
C ARG A 371 24.67 23.52 1.70
N LEU A 372 25.11 24.39 0.80
CA LEU A 372 25.36 24.02 -0.59
C LEU A 372 26.55 23.07 -0.70
N GLU A 373 27.61 23.30 0.07
CA GLU A 373 28.75 22.39 0.18
C GLU A 373 28.35 21.04 0.79
N ALA A 374 27.54 20.99 1.86
CA ALA A 374 27.05 19.72 2.41
C ALA A 374 26.15 18.95 1.41
N ALA A 375 25.45 19.67 0.53
CA ALA A 375 24.60 19.06 -0.49
C ALA A 375 25.42 18.51 -1.68
N THR A 376 26.41 19.27 -2.16
CA THR A 376 27.15 18.98 -3.41
C THR A 376 28.50 18.31 -3.17
N GLY A 377 29.11 18.57 -2.01
CA GLY A 377 30.51 18.26 -1.68
C GLY A 377 31.51 19.07 -2.51
N GLU A 378 31.08 20.21 -3.05
CA GLU A 378 31.93 21.21 -3.69
C GLU A 378 32.29 22.29 -2.66
N ASP A 379 33.49 22.87 -2.78
CA ASP A 379 33.96 23.93 -1.88
C ASP A 379 33.17 25.22 -2.14
N HIS A 380 32.29 25.57 -1.19
CA HIS A 380 31.51 26.82 -1.24
C HIS A 380 31.76 27.70 -0.01
N SER A 381 32.38 27.17 1.04
CA SER A 381 32.56 27.87 2.31
C SER A 381 33.98 27.71 2.86
N PRO A 382 34.64 28.80 3.30
CA PRO A 382 35.94 28.70 3.96
C PRO A 382 35.86 28.10 5.37
N LEU A 383 34.66 27.87 5.91
CA LEU A 383 34.44 27.42 7.30
C LEU A 383 34.38 25.91 7.46
N VAL A 384 34.15 25.17 6.38
CA VAL A 384 34.14 23.71 6.39
C VAL A 384 34.87 23.19 5.16
N ARG A 385 35.19 21.90 5.14
CA ARG A 385 35.68 21.23 3.94
C ARG A 385 35.04 19.86 3.85
N ILE A 386 34.01 19.73 3.02
CA ILE A 386 33.28 18.49 2.80
C ILE A 386 33.71 17.92 1.44
N PRO A 387 34.38 16.75 1.40
CA PRO A 387 34.73 16.11 0.14
C PRO A 387 33.50 15.75 -0.68
N LYS A 388 33.65 15.75 -2.02
CA LYS A 388 32.60 15.39 -2.97
C LYS A 388 31.90 14.07 -2.62
N SER A 389 32.66 13.04 -2.25
CA SER A 389 32.15 11.70 -1.90
C SER A 389 31.24 11.67 -0.67
N ASP A 390 31.29 12.69 0.18
CA ASP A 390 30.55 12.76 1.45
C ASP A 390 29.38 13.76 1.42
N GLY A 391 29.24 14.52 0.33
CA GLY A 391 28.09 15.37 0.04
C GLY A 391 26.82 14.58 -0.29
N ALA A 392 25.64 15.16 -0.04
CA ALA A 392 24.36 14.48 -0.23
C ALA A 392 24.14 13.94 -1.66
N ALA A 393 24.64 14.66 -2.69
CA ALA A 393 24.56 14.28 -4.09
C ALA A 393 25.27 12.94 -4.36
N ALA A 394 26.56 12.85 -4.04
CA ALA A 394 27.34 11.64 -4.26
C ALA A 394 26.81 10.47 -3.41
N ARG A 395 26.43 10.73 -2.15
CA ARG A 395 25.81 9.71 -1.28
C ARG A 395 24.54 9.12 -1.88
N SER A 396 23.69 9.98 -2.43
CA SER A 396 22.45 9.56 -3.07
C SER A 396 22.72 8.75 -4.35
N LEU A 397 23.66 9.22 -5.19
CA LEU A 397 24.05 8.51 -6.42
C LEU A 397 24.55 7.10 -6.13
N HIS A 398 25.55 6.96 -5.25
CA HIS A 398 26.11 5.65 -4.91
C HIS A 398 25.08 4.71 -4.29
N PHE A 399 24.18 5.25 -3.47
CA PHE A 399 23.14 4.42 -2.88
C PHE A 399 22.13 3.94 -3.93
N VAL A 400 21.74 4.78 -4.89
CA VAL A 400 20.85 4.39 -5.99
C VAL A 400 21.52 3.39 -6.93
N GLN A 401 22.82 3.55 -7.24
CA GLN A 401 23.60 2.56 -8.00
C GLN A 401 23.59 1.20 -7.30
N TRP A 402 23.89 1.17 -5.99
CA TRP A 402 23.86 -0.06 -5.21
C TRP A 402 22.46 -0.70 -5.17
N LEU A 403 21.40 0.11 -5.02
CA LEU A 403 20.01 -0.35 -5.06
C LEU A 403 19.63 -0.92 -6.44
N ALA A 404 20.11 -0.33 -7.53
CA ALA A 404 19.86 -0.82 -8.89
C ALA A 404 20.51 -2.19 -9.13
N GLU A 405 21.71 -2.41 -8.60
CA GLU A 405 22.43 -3.68 -8.71
C GLU A 405 21.86 -4.77 -7.78
N ASN A 406 21.55 -4.43 -6.52
CA ASN A 406 21.25 -5.42 -5.49
C ASN A 406 19.74 -5.62 -5.24
N HIS A 407 18.89 -4.72 -5.73
CA HIS A 407 17.44 -4.74 -5.54
C HIS A 407 16.68 -4.39 -6.85
N PRO A 408 16.89 -5.17 -7.94
CA PRO A 408 16.35 -4.86 -9.26
C PRO A 408 14.81 -4.83 -9.33
N GLU A 409 14.12 -5.46 -8.38
CA GLU A 409 12.66 -5.46 -8.26
C GLU A 409 12.10 -4.04 -8.09
N GLY A 410 12.90 -3.14 -7.51
CA GLY A 410 12.55 -1.74 -7.39
C GLY A 410 12.70 -0.93 -8.69
N ASN A 411 13.32 -1.47 -9.75
CA ASN A 411 13.64 -0.72 -10.97
C ASN A 411 14.35 0.62 -10.68
N TRP A 412 15.36 0.61 -9.80
CA TRP A 412 16.08 1.83 -9.38
C TRP A 412 16.92 2.46 -10.50
N GLN A 413 17.32 1.67 -11.49
CA GLN A 413 18.05 2.13 -12.68
C GLN A 413 17.36 3.29 -13.39
N GLN A 414 16.03 3.40 -13.28
CA GLN A 414 15.25 4.48 -13.89
C GLN A 414 15.61 5.89 -13.37
N PHE A 415 16.35 6.01 -12.26
CA PHE A 415 16.79 7.28 -11.67
C PHE A 415 18.21 7.66 -12.01
N LEU A 416 18.93 6.81 -12.75
CA LEU A 416 20.29 7.03 -13.18
C LEU A 416 20.31 7.52 -14.62
N THR A 417 21.33 8.31 -14.94
CA THR A 417 21.75 8.57 -16.33
C THR A 417 22.15 7.28 -17.03
N ASP A 418 22.19 7.28 -18.37
CA ASP A 418 22.48 6.07 -19.15
C ASP A 418 23.87 5.49 -18.84
N ASP A 419 24.85 6.35 -18.55
CA ASP A 419 26.20 5.98 -18.12
C ASP A 419 26.34 5.80 -16.60
N GLN A 420 25.23 5.96 -15.86
CA GLN A 420 25.14 5.89 -14.41
C GLN A 420 26.05 6.86 -13.65
N SER A 421 26.57 7.90 -14.30
CA SER A 421 27.51 8.86 -13.69
C SER A 421 26.83 9.89 -12.79
N ASP A 422 25.51 10.07 -12.94
CA ASP A 422 24.69 10.99 -12.16
C ASP A 422 23.22 10.53 -12.04
N LEU A 423 22.47 11.16 -11.13
CA LEU A 423 21.04 11.04 -11.00
C LEU A 423 20.29 11.86 -12.06
N LEU A 424 19.14 11.36 -12.51
CA LEU A 424 18.20 12.13 -13.32
C LEU A 424 17.44 13.13 -12.43
N TRP A 425 18.03 14.29 -12.15
CA TRP A 425 17.51 15.28 -11.19
C TRP A 425 16.08 15.78 -11.45
N GLU A 426 15.61 15.80 -12.71
CA GLU A 426 14.21 16.12 -13.05
C GLU A 426 13.20 15.03 -12.60
N LYS A 427 13.68 13.89 -12.11
CA LYS A 427 12.89 12.86 -11.39
C LYS A 427 13.01 12.97 -9.87
N VAL A 428 13.92 13.78 -9.35
CA VAL A 428 14.21 13.89 -7.92
C VAL A 428 13.28 14.88 -7.22
N ILE A 429 12.79 14.50 -6.05
CA ILE A 429 12.09 15.34 -5.09
C ILE A 429 13.01 15.53 -3.90
N LEU A 430 13.49 16.75 -3.68
CA LEU A 430 14.25 17.07 -2.48
C LEU A 430 13.29 17.35 -1.33
N SER A 431 13.48 16.68 -0.19
CA SER A 431 12.58 16.81 0.94
C SER A 431 13.33 16.79 2.26
N GLY A 432 12.82 17.50 3.24
CA GLY A 432 13.42 17.49 4.57
C GLY A 432 12.60 18.27 5.58
N ILE A 433 13.01 18.16 6.84
CA ILE A 433 12.48 18.96 7.95
C ILE A 433 13.59 19.80 8.58
N SER A 434 13.27 21.03 9.01
CA SER A 434 14.19 21.87 9.78
C SER A 434 15.51 22.14 9.03
N HIS A 435 16.64 21.67 9.56
CA HIS A 435 17.93 21.69 8.87
C HIS A 435 17.86 21.06 7.47
N GLY A 436 17.23 19.89 7.34
CA GLY A 436 17.05 19.21 6.05
C GLY A 436 16.16 19.96 5.07
N SER A 437 15.09 20.59 5.55
CA SER A 437 14.19 21.44 4.74
C SER A 437 14.95 22.62 4.14
N THR A 438 15.81 23.23 4.96
CA THR A 438 16.62 24.39 4.58
C THR A 438 17.70 23.99 3.58
N THR A 439 18.38 22.86 3.79
CA THR A 439 19.34 22.30 2.84
C THR A 439 18.67 21.91 1.51
N ALA A 440 17.50 21.26 1.55
CA ALA A 440 16.74 20.92 0.34
C ALA A 440 16.40 22.16 -0.50
N ALA A 441 15.90 23.21 0.15
CA ALA A 441 15.56 24.46 -0.52
C ALA A 441 16.80 25.16 -1.08
N ARG A 442 17.88 25.25 -0.29
CA ARG A 442 19.15 25.87 -0.72
C ARG A 442 19.77 25.14 -1.90
N TRP A 443 19.75 23.81 -1.87
CA TRP A 443 20.25 22.96 -2.94
C TRP A 443 19.41 23.15 -4.21
N ALA A 444 18.08 23.19 -4.09
CA ALA A 444 17.20 23.38 -5.24
C ALA A 444 17.34 24.75 -5.95
N LYS A 445 17.88 25.77 -5.25
CA LYS A 445 18.29 27.02 -5.91
C LYS A 445 19.41 26.79 -6.93
N HIS A 446 20.28 25.81 -6.68
CA HIS A 446 21.43 25.47 -7.51
C HIS A 446 21.14 24.32 -8.50
N GLN A 447 20.45 23.27 -8.04
CA GLN A 447 20.09 22.09 -8.83
C GLN A 447 18.62 22.14 -9.22
N LYS A 448 18.32 22.04 -10.51
CA LYS A 448 16.94 21.90 -10.97
C LYS A 448 16.42 20.51 -10.63
N VAL A 449 15.31 20.45 -9.89
CA VAL A 449 14.66 19.19 -9.47
C VAL A 449 13.17 19.15 -9.80
N ALA A 450 12.57 17.96 -9.71
CA ALA A 450 11.15 17.76 -9.99
C ALA A 450 10.24 18.50 -9.00
N ARG A 451 10.66 18.58 -7.73
CA ARG A 451 9.90 19.15 -6.62
C ARG A 451 10.78 19.38 -5.39
N VAL A 452 10.39 20.34 -4.55
CA VAL A 452 10.94 20.54 -3.20
C VAL A 452 9.80 20.49 -2.18
N VAL A 453 9.94 19.68 -1.13
CA VAL A 453 8.98 19.59 -0.03
C VAL A 453 9.67 19.98 1.29
N MET A 454 9.19 21.06 1.90
CA MET A 454 9.82 21.75 3.01
C MET A 454 8.94 21.65 4.25
N PHE A 455 9.35 20.82 5.22
CA PHE A 455 8.67 20.75 6.52
C PHE A 455 9.38 21.66 7.53
N SER A 456 8.64 22.49 8.27
CA SER A 456 9.20 23.38 9.32
C SER A 456 10.49 24.09 8.89
N GLY A 457 10.42 24.81 7.76
CA GLY A 457 11.54 25.50 7.15
C GLY A 457 11.16 26.14 5.81
N PRO A 458 12.12 26.75 5.09
CA PRO A 458 13.53 26.91 5.44
C PRO A 458 13.79 27.83 6.65
N ARG A 459 14.86 27.56 7.40
CA ARG A 459 15.31 28.36 8.55
C ARG A 459 16.77 28.78 8.37
N ASP A 460 16.97 29.95 7.78
CA ASP A 460 18.25 30.68 7.74
C ASP A 460 17.90 32.18 7.81
N GLN A 461 17.54 32.64 9.01
CA GLN A 461 16.72 33.84 9.19
C GLN A 461 17.39 35.16 8.77
N LEU A 462 18.73 35.22 8.81
CA LEU A 462 19.50 36.42 8.41
C LEU A 462 20.11 36.31 7.01
N GLU A 463 19.96 35.15 6.36
CA GLU A 463 20.52 34.90 5.03
C GLU A 463 19.67 35.51 3.92
N SER A 464 20.32 35.67 2.77
CA SER A 464 19.72 36.23 1.54
C SER A 464 19.51 35.20 0.42
N TRP A 465 20.06 34.00 0.55
CA TRP A 465 20.08 33.01 -0.52
C TRP A 465 18.69 32.57 -1.01
N GLN A 466 17.67 32.67 -0.15
CA GLN A 466 16.29 32.31 -0.48
C GLN A 466 15.80 33.11 -1.69
N GLY A 467 16.23 34.37 -1.80
CA GLY A 467 15.89 35.30 -2.87
C GLY A 467 16.79 35.24 -4.10
N PHE A 468 17.79 34.34 -4.14
CA PHE A 468 18.63 34.17 -5.33
C PHE A 468 17.82 33.67 -6.53
N GLU A 469 18.38 33.74 -7.74
CA GLU A 469 17.81 33.00 -8.86
C GLU A 469 17.77 31.50 -8.55
N SER A 470 16.76 30.80 -9.06
CA SER A 470 16.50 29.40 -8.73
C SER A 470 16.55 28.53 -9.97
N ALA A 471 17.44 27.54 -9.98
CA ALA A 471 17.44 26.49 -11.00
C ALA A 471 16.12 25.71 -11.01
N THR A 472 15.53 25.46 -9.83
CA THR A 472 14.19 24.89 -9.69
C THR A 472 13.13 25.99 -9.75
N PRO A 473 12.13 25.92 -10.66
CA PRO A 473 11.01 26.85 -10.68
C PRO A 473 10.26 26.95 -9.35
N ALA A 474 9.88 28.16 -8.94
CA ALA A 474 9.27 28.42 -7.64
C ALA A 474 7.93 27.69 -7.43
N ASN A 475 7.16 27.41 -8.49
CA ASN A 475 5.92 26.63 -8.43
C ASN A 475 6.12 25.16 -8.01
N ARG A 476 7.37 24.67 -7.95
CA ARG A 476 7.73 23.31 -7.54
C ARG A 476 8.09 23.20 -6.05
N TYR A 477 8.10 24.31 -5.30
CA TYR A 477 8.37 24.33 -3.86
C TYR A 477 7.06 24.24 -3.08
N PHE A 478 7.02 23.42 -2.04
CA PHE A 478 5.87 23.27 -1.17
C PHE A 478 6.31 23.34 0.30
N GLY A 479 5.68 24.20 1.09
CA GLY A 479 5.93 24.36 2.52
C GLY A 479 4.81 23.79 3.38
N PHE A 480 5.16 23.14 4.49
CA PHE A 480 4.21 22.74 5.54
C PHE A 480 4.81 22.90 6.94
N THR A 481 4.14 23.65 7.81
CA THR A 481 4.61 23.91 9.18
C THR A 481 3.45 24.10 10.16
N HIS A 482 3.75 24.01 11.45
CA HIS A 482 2.81 24.38 12.50
C HIS A 482 2.94 25.88 12.86
N VAL A 483 1.84 26.55 13.19
CA VAL A 483 1.83 27.99 13.53
C VAL A 483 2.56 28.32 14.84
N LEU A 484 2.61 27.37 15.78
CA LEU A 484 3.39 27.47 17.03
C LEU A 484 4.85 27.01 16.90
N ASP A 485 5.31 26.63 15.69
CA ASP A 485 6.73 26.35 15.47
C ASP A 485 7.53 27.65 15.70
N GLY A 486 8.65 27.57 16.42
CA GLY A 486 9.48 28.73 16.72
C GLY A 486 10.01 29.47 15.48
N GLY A 487 10.16 28.79 14.34
CA GLY A 487 10.50 29.46 13.09
C GLY A 487 9.31 30.15 12.40
N TRP A 488 8.07 29.75 12.72
CA TRP A 488 6.88 30.47 12.27
C TRP A 488 6.67 31.72 13.13
N THR A 489 6.66 31.58 14.46
CA THR A 489 6.48 32.73 15.39
C THR A 489 7.65 33.72 15.32
N GLY A 490 8.84 33.25 14.96
CA GLY A 490 10.00 34.07 14.66
C GLY A 490 9.95 34.82 13.32
N ASP A 491 8.92 34.61 12.48
CA ASP A 491 8.81 35.08 11.08
C ASP A 491 9.86 34.50 10.12
N HIS A 492 10.61 33.46 10.52
CA HIS A 492 11.66 32.87 9.69
C HIS A 492 11.08 32.19 8.45
N TYR A 493 9.96 31.47 8.62
CA TYR A 493 9.35 30.67 7.55
C TYR A 493 8.54 31.51 6.60
N CYS A 494 7.67 32.42 7.08
CA CYS A 494 6.94 33.34 6.21
C CYS A 494 7.91 34.19 5.38
N ARG A 495 9.00 34.68 5.99
CA ARG A 495 10.04 35.45 5.28
C ARG A 495 10.68 34.60 4.20
N SER A 496 11.10 33.39 4.53
CA SER A 496 11.73 32.48 3.56
C SER A 496 10.78 32.14 2.42
N TRP A 497 9.49 31.90 2.69
CA TRP A 497 8.49 31.59 1.68
C TRP A 497 8.20 32.78 0.76
N GLN A 498 8.21 34.01 1.30
CA GLN A 498 8.12 35.22 0.48
C GLN A 498 9.34 35.39 -0.42
N MET A 499 10.55 35.21 0.12
CA MET A 499 11.80 35.31 -0.66
C MET A 499 11.90 34.22 -1.73
N LEU A 500 11.30 33.05 -1.51
CA LEU A 500 11.17 31.99 -2.51
C LEU A 500 10.08 32.27 -3.56
N GLY A 501 9.28 33.34 -3.41
CA GLY A 501 8.21 33.71 -4.34
C GLY A 501 6.95 32.84 -4.25
N LEU A 502 6.72 32.16 -3.11
CA LEU A 502 5.60 31.21 -2.99
C LEU A 502 4.22 31.88 -2.99
N ALA A 503 4.16 33.20 -2.76
CA ALA A 503 2.92 33.97 -2.81
C ALA A 503 2.30 34.04 -4.21
N GLU A 504 3.10 33.83 -5.27
CA GLU A 504 2.63 33.73 -6.66
C GLU A 504 1.81 32.45 -6.93
N PHE A 505 1.77 31.51 -5.97
CA PHE A 505 1.16 30.19 -6.15
C PHE A 505 0.16 29.84 -5.04
N GLY A 506 -0.67 30.80 -4.64
CA GLY A 506 -1.75 30.61 -3.67
C GLY A 506 -1.45 31.15 -2.28
N SER A 507 -2.51 31.48 -1.53
CA SER A 507 -2.48 31.99 -0.15
C SER A 507 -1.85 31.00 0.85
N ILE A 508 -1.51 31.44 2.07
CA ILE A 508 -1.30 30.50 3.17
C ILE A 508 -2.63 29.78 3.45
N VAL A 509 -2.60 28.44 3.61
CA VAL A 509 -3.79 27.61 3.83
C VAL A 509 -3.64 26.79 5.09
N ASN A 510 -4.61 26.90 6.01
CA ASN A 510 -4.72 25.98 7.13
C ASN A 510 -5.32 24.65 6.66
N VAL A 511 -4.54 23.57 6.77
CA VAL A 511 -4.99 22.23 6.36
C VAL A 511 -6.09 21.70 7.27
N ASP A 512 -6.15 22.13 8.53
CA ASP A 512 -7.15 21.66 9.49
C ASP A 512 -8.57 22.10 9.08
N ASP A 513 -8.69 23.29 8.47
CA ASP A 513 -9.96 23.89 8.07
C ASP A 513 -10.30 23.70 6.58
N THR A 514 -9.32 23.26 5.78
CA THR A 514 -9.44 23.21 4.31
C THR A 514 -9.26 21.78 3.80
N GLN A 515 -10.14 21.36 2.89
CA GLN A 515 -10.01 20.07 2.21
C GLN A 515 -9.00 20.12 1.06
N SER A 516 -8.45 18.97 0.69
CA SER A 516 -7.63 18.83 -0.53
C SER A 516 -8.45 19.27 -1.75
N PRO A 517 -7.91 20.04 -2.71
CA PRO A 517 -6.49 20.27 -2.98
C PRO A 517 -5.91 21.55 -2.34
N PHE A 518 -6.43 22.00 -1.19
CA PHE A 518 -5.85 23.11 -0.40
C PHE A 518 -5.66 24.39 -1.22
N ASN A 519 -6.68 24.75 -2.02
CA ASN A 519 -6.68 25.89 -2.94
C ASN A 519 -5.45 25.91 -3.88
N HIS A 520 -4.89 24.74 -4.18
CA HIS A 520 -3.67 24.57 -4.99
C HIS A 520 -2.45 25.32 -4.45
N SER A 521 -2.45 25.67 -3.15
CA SER A 521 -1.41 26.47 -2.51
C SER A 521 -0.08 25.74 -2.34
N ARG A 522 1.02 26.48 -2.38
CA ARG A 522 2.37 26.02 -2.00
C ARG A 522 2.72 26.28 -0.54
N ARG A 523 1.81 26.86 0.23
CA ARG A 523 2.05 27.40 1.59
C ARG A 523 1.03 26.83 2.57
N LEU A 524 1.33 25.68 3.16
CA LEU A 524 0.42 25.00 4.07
C LEU A 524 0.82 25.23 5.53
N ILE A 525 -0.16 25.42 6.40
CA ILE A 525 0.01 25.48 7.84
C ILE A 525 -0.98 24.55 8.56
N THR A 526 -0.69 24.25 9.81
CA THR A 526 -1.62 23.62 10.75
C THR A 526 -1.58 24.37 12.09
N ASN A 527 -2.71 24.41 12.78
CA ASN A 527 -2.85 24.92 14.14
C ASN A 527 -3.40 23.85 15.10
N CYS A 528 -3.24 22.57 14.75
CA CYS A 528 -3.72 21.49 15.58
C CYS A 528 -3.14 21.54 17.00
N ASP A 529 -3.89 21.06 17.99
CA ASP A 529 -3.41 21.14 19.37
C ASP A 529 -2.09 20.38 19.58
N VAL A 530 -1.08 21.11 20.06
CA VAL A 530 0.25 20.61 20.43
C VAL A 530 0.59 20.92 21.89
N GLN A 531 -0.43 21.25 22.70
CA GLN A 531 -0.32 21.60 24.12
C GLN A 531 0.68 22.75 24.33
N GLU A 532 0.57 23.80 23.51
CA GLU A 532 1.43 24.99 23.52
C GLU A 532 2.95 24.70 23.39
N SER A 533 3.31 23.49 22.95
CA SER A 533 4.71 23.08 22.86
C SER A 533 5.28 23.40 21.48
N SER A 534 6.13 24.43 21.40
CA SER A 534 6.88 24.77 20.18
C SER A 534 7.75 23.60 19.67
N ARG A 535 8.26 22.76 20.58
CA ARG A 535 9.00 21.54 20.21
C ARG A 535 8.12 20.49 19.55
N LYS A 536 6.89 20.29 20.04
CA LYS A 536 5.92 19.40 19.39
C LYS A 536 5.49 20.00 18.05
N ALA A 537 5.16 21.29 18.02
CA ALA A 537 4.83 22.05 16.81
C ALA A 537 5.88 21.86 15.71
N HIS A 538 7.17 21.86 16.09
CA HIS A 538 8.26 21.71 15.14
C HIS A 538 8.31 20.36 14.43
N THR A 539 7.82 19.28 15.05
CA THR A 539 7.94 17.93 14.49
C THR A 539 6.61 17.30 14.12
N ILE A 540 5.49 17.91 14.52
CA ILE A 540 4.16 17.32 14.33
C ILE A 540 3.85 17.10 12.85
N VAL A 541 4.29 17.98 11.96
CA VAL A 541 4.00 17.93 10.51
C VAL A 541 4.65 16.75 9.76
N VAL A 542 5.52 15.99 10.42
CA VAL A 542 6.14 14.76 9.90
C VAL A 542 5.90 13.55 10.80
N ARG A 543 4.97 13.64 11.76
CA ARG A 543 4.62 12.58 12.73
C ARG A 543 3.12 12.34 12.74
N GLY A 544 2.70 11.08 12.60
CA GLY A 544 1.29 10.69 12.59
C GLY A 544 0.76 10.53 11.17
N ARG A 545 1.09 9.41 10.52
CA ARG A 545 0.65 9.06 9.16
C ARG A 545 -0.86 9.24 8.96
N GLU A 546 -1.67 8.71 9.87
CA GLU A 546 -3.14 8.77 9.77
C GLU A 546 -3.66 10.21 9.69
N LYS A 547 -2.99 11.14 10.38
CA LYS A 547 -3.39 12.56 10.38
C LYS A 547 -2.97 13.28 9.11
N TRP A 548 -1.77 12.96 8.60
CA TRP A 548 -1.12 13.76 7.57
C TRP A 548 -1.09 13.13 6.18
N ASP A 549 -1.51 11.87 5.98
CA ASP A 549 -1.45 11.22 4.65
C ASP A 549 -2.10 12.06 3.55
N ARG A 550 -3.23 12.72 3.83
CA ARG A 550 -3.88 13.63 2.86
C ARG A 550 -3.00 14.83 2.48
N VAL A 551 -2.27 15.38 3.45
CA VAL A 551 -1.39 16.54 3.25
C VAL A 551 -0.10 16.10 2.57
N TRP A 552 0.52 15.02 3.02
CA TRP A 552 1.71 14.44 2.40
C TRP A 552 1.41 14.04 0.94
N ARG A 553 0.31 13.36 0.67
CA ARG A 553 -0.11 13.02 -0.70
C ARG A 553 -0.20 14.25 -1.58
N TYR A 554 -0.81 15.34 -1.10
CA TYR A 554 -0.83 16.61 -1.81
C TYR A 554 0.58 17.14 -2.07
N LEU A 555 1.39 17.28 -1.03
CA LEU A 555 2.75 17.82 -1.09
C LEU A 555 3.64 17.04 -2.06
N TYR A 556 3.49 15.72 -2.17
CA TYR A 556 4.35 14.87 -3.02
C TYR A 556 3.78 14.57 -4.41
N THR A 557 2.46 14.64 -4.62
CA THR A 557 1.84 14.17 -5.87
C THR A 557 1.01 15.20 -6.62
N HIS A 558 0.59 16.30 -5.99
CA HIS A 558 -0.25 17.33 -6.64
C HIS A 558 0.44 17.93 -7.88
N PRO A 559 -0.21 18.07 -9.04
CA PRO A 559 0.44 18.61 -10.25
C PRO A 559 1.07 20.00 -10.02
N VAL A 560 2.35 20.15 -10.36
CA VAL A 560 3.12 21.40 -10.10
C VAL A 560 2.62 22.61 -10.89
N ASN A 561 1.88 22.38 -12.00
CA ASN A 561 1.31 23.44 -12.82
C ASN A 561 -0.12 23.83 -12.40
N GLN A 562 -0.74 23.09 -11.47
CA GLN A 562 -1.99 23.51 -10.83
C GLN A 562 -1.62 24.30 -9.57
N VAL A 563 -1.77 25.61 -9.66
CA VAL A 563 -1.36 26.59 -8.64
C VAL A 563 -2.55 27.43 -8.21
N GLY A 564 -2.53 27.91 -6.97
CA GLY A 564 -3.53 28.87 -6.50
C GLY A 564 -3.25 30.27 -7.04
N ASP A 565 -4.23 31.17 -6.91
CA ASP A 565 -4.09 32.55 -7.37
C ASP A 565 -2.97 33.29 -6.62
N PRO A 566 -2.17 34.12 -7.33
CA PRO A 566 -1.20 35.00 -6.69
C PRO A 566 -1.85 35.90 -5.63
N VAL A 567 -1.14 36.13 -4.53
CA VAL A 567 -1.58 37.07 -3.49
C VAL A 567 -0.44 38.02 -3.09
N PRO A 568 -0.76 39.19 -2.52
CA PRO A 568 0.26 40.10 -2.01
C PRO A 568 1.17 39.45 -0.93
N PRO A 569 2.35 40.03 -0.67
CA PRO A 569 3.20 39.64 0.45
C PRO A 569 2.43 39.64 1.78
N ASP A 570 2.76 38.70 2.67
CA ASP A 570 2.06 38.55 3.95
C ASP A 570 2.37 39.77 4.84
N PRO A 571 1.36 40.58 5.20
CA PRO A 571 1.56 41.88 5.85
C PRO A 571 2.09 41.77 7.28
N ASN A 572 1.91 40.63 7.92
CA ASN A 572 2.33 40.38 9.30
C ASN A 572 3.72 39.71 9.38
N CYS A 573 4.42 39.54 8.27
CA CYS A 573 5.73 38.90 8.25
C CYS A 573 6.86 39.94 8.30
N THR A 574 7.70 39.87 9.33
CA THR A 574 8.87 40.75 9.43
C THR A 574 9.97 40.30 8.46
N MET A 575 10.26 41.12 7.43
CA MET A 575 11.28 40.78 6.43
C MET A 575 12.72 41.10 6.87
N ASP A 576 12.91 42.14 7.68
CA ASP A 576 14.21 42.51 8.25
C ASP A 576 14.31 42.02 9.69
N LEU A 577 14.74 40.77 9.85
CA LEU A 577 14.82 40.11 11.15
C LEU A 577 16.01 40.56 12.01
N ARG A 578 16.89 41.43 11.50
CA ARG A 578 17.93 42.06 12.34
C ARG A 578 17.35 43.11 13.29
N LYS A 579 16.11 43.55 13.04
CA LYS A 579 15.40 44.58 13.81
C LYS A 579 14.38 43.99 14.80
N LYS A 580 14.19 42.67 14.78
CA LYS A 580 13.31 41.92 15.67
C LYS A 580 14.14 41.31 16.79
#